data_AF-A0A954T857-F1
#
_entry.id   AF-A0A954T857-F1
#
_cell.length_a   1.000
_cell.length_b   1.000
_cell.length_c   1.000
_cell.angle_alpha   90.00
_cell.angle_beta   90.00
_cell.angle_gamma   90.00
#
_symmetry.space_group_name_H-M   'P 1'
#
loop_
_entity.id
_entity.type
_entity.pdbx_description
1 polymer ?
#
loop_
_entity_poly.entity_id
_entity_poly.type
_entity_poly.pdbx_seq_one_letter_code
_entity_poly.pdbx_strand_id
1 'polypeptide(L)'
;QNGDVYSAEIIGTDPKTDLALLKIEPKEKLPAVRFGNSDTLEIGDWVLAIGNPFGLGHTVTAGIISAKGRSLGLGSYDDFIQTDAAINPGNSGGPLFNFSGELVGVNTAIIAGGQGIGFAIPVNMAKDVVAQLRSNGKVVRGWIGVYVQEVTPDIADSMKLKDHKGALVADVAPDGPADKAG
;
A
#
# COMPACT_ATOMS: atom_id res chain seq x y z
N GLN A 1 -6.39 -16.42 -21.90
CA GLN A 1 -5.69 -17.13 -20.82
C GLN A 1 -5.35 -18.54 -21.26
N ASN A 2 -4.31 -19.14 -20.68
CA ASN A 2 -3.88 -20.51 -20.99
C ASN A 2 -4.31 -21.56 -19.93
N GLY A 3 -4.79 -21.14 -18.75
CA GLY A 3 -5.38 -22.04 -17.74
C GLY A 3 -4.37 -22.84 -16.90
N ASP A 4 -3.09 -22.47 -16.94
CA ASP A 4 -2.04 -23.17 -16.21
C ASP A 4 -2.18 -23.02 -14.69
N VAL A 5 -1.81 -24.08 -13.97
CA VAL A 5 -1.79 -24.12 -12.51
C VAL A 5 -0.36 -24.36 -12.03
N TYR A 6 0.08 -23.57 -11.06
CA TYR A 6 1.42 -23.66 -10.47
C TYR A 6 1.30 -23.75 -8.95
N SER A 7 2.12 -24.60 -8.33
CA SER A 7 2.36 -24.54 -6.89
C SER A 7 3.20 -23.30 -6.57
N ALA A 8 2.86 -22.62 -5.48
CA ALA A 8 3.57 -21.46 -5.00
C ALA A 8 4.19 -21.72 -3.62
N GLU A 9 5.42 -21.24 -3.42
CA GLU A 9 6.10 -21.22 -2.14
C GLU A 9 6.06 -19.80 -1.55
N ILE A 10 5.88 -19.70 -0.23
CA ILE A 10 5.96 -18.43 0.48
C ILE A 10 7.45 -18.09 0.69
N ILE A 11 7.92 -17.03 0.06
CA ILE A 11 9.28 -16.49 0.29
C ILE A 11 9.32 -15.65 1.57
N GLY A 12 8.23 -14.94 1.85
CA GLY A 12 8.07 -14.19 3.09
C GLY A 12 6.77 -13.39 3.13
N THR A 13 6.43 -12.92 4.33
CA THR A 13 5.24 -12.10 4.57
C THR A 13 5.59 -10.88 5.40
N ASP A 14 4.84 -9.81 5.20
CA ASP A 14 4.89 -8.60 5.99
C ASP A 14 3.47 -8.21 6.43
N PRO A 15 3.00 -8.73 7.57
CA PRO A 15 1.66 -8.46 8.07
C PRO A 15 1.39 -6.98 8.34
N LYS A 16 2.43 -6.18 8.62
CA LYS A 16 2.26 -4.76 8.96
C LYS A 16 1.86 -3.88 7.76
N THR A 17 2.09 -4.36 6.54
CA THR A 17 1.70 -3.71 5.28
C THR A 17 0.73 -4.57 4.46
N ASP A 18 0.26 -5.70 5.01
CA ASP A 18 -0.60 -6.66 4.32
C ASP A 18 -0.01 -7.16 2.97
N LEU A 19 1.28 -7.50 2.95
CA LEU A 19 1.97 -7.98 1.74
C LEU A 19 2.61 -9.35 1.96
N ALA A 20 2.65 -10.15 0.89
CA ALA A 20 3.37 -11.41 0.84
C ALA A 20 4.10 -11.55 -0.50
N LEU A 21 5.28 -12.18 -0.48
CA LEU A 21 6.01 -12.56 -1.68
C LEU A 21 5.94 -14.07 -1.85
N LEU A 22 5.38 -14.49 -2.98
CA LEU A 22 5.30 -15.89 -3.38
C LEU A 22 6.24 -16.15 -4.56
N LYS A 23 6.78 -17.37 -4.63
CA LYS A 23 7.57 -17.86 -5.76
C LYS A 23 6.85 -19.03 -6.42
N ILE A 24 6.77 -18.99 -7.74
CA ILE A 24 6.34 -20.10 -8.58
C ILE A 24 7.48 -20.52 -9.49
N GLU A 25 7.41 -21.75 -10.01
CA GLU A 25 8.38 -22.27 -10.97
C GLU A 25 7.67 -22.60 -12.29
N PRO A 26 7.52 -21.61 -13.18
CA PRO A 26 6.79 -21.81 -14.42
C PRO A 26 7.62 -22.59 -15.43
N LYS A 27 6.95 -23.37 -16.30
CA LYS A 27 7.62 -24.14 -17.36
C LYS A 27 8.28 -23.24 -18.40
N GLU A 28 7.67 -22.08 -18.63
CA GLU A 28 8.14 -21.07 -19.58
C GLU A 28 8.21 -19.70 -18.90
N LYS A 29 8.96 -18.78 -19.49
CA LYS A 29 9.07 -17.41 -18.98
C LYS A 29 7.72 -16.70 -19.10
N LEU A 30 7.15 -16.32 -17.96
CA LEU A 30 5.90 -15.56 -17.92
C LEU A 30 6.14 -14.07 -18.19
N PRO A 31 5.17 -13.36 -18.83
CA PRO A 31 5.19 -11.92 -18.89
C PRO A 31 5.04 -11.34 -17.49
N ALA A 32 5.83 -10.31 -17.19
CA ALA A 32 5.76 -9.56 -15.95
C ALA A 32 5.21 -8.15 -16.20
N VAL A 33 4.45 -7.64 -15.23
CA VAL A 33 3.97 -6.26 -15.26
C VAL A 33 5.14 -5.29 -15.10
N ARG A 34 4.99 -4.08 -15.63
CA ARG A 34 5.90 -2.97 -15.34
C ARG A 34 5.42 -2.26 -14.08
N PHE A 35 6.34 -1.93 -13.20
CA PHE A 35 6.03 -1.06 -12.08
C PHE A 35 5.99 0.40 -12.52
N GLY A 36 4.97 1.14 -12.10
CA GLY A 36 4.88 2.59 -12.23
C GLY A 36 5.47 3.30 -11.01
N ASN A 37 5.01 4.53 -10.75
CA ASN A 37 5.37 5.31 -9.58
C ASN A 37 4.10 5.83 -8.90
N SER A 38 3.85 5.41 -7.65
CA SER A 38 2.66 5.85 -6.88
C SER A 38 2.76 7.30 -6.39
N ASP A 39 3.97 7.84 -6.29
CA ASP A 39 4.19 9.20 -5.76
C ASP A 39 3.73 10.25 -6.77
N THR A 40 3.84 9.93 -8.07
CA THR A 40 3.42 10.80 -9.18
C THR A 40 1.93 10.71 -9.50
N LEU A 41 1.18 9.81 -8.84
CA LEU A 41 -0.27 9.75 -9.02
C LEU A 41 -0.93 11.01 -8.46
N GLU A 42 -1.92 11.52 -9.18
CA GLU A 42 -2.76 12.62 -8.76
C GLU A 42 -4.20 12.14 -8.49
N ILE A 43 -4.91 12.85 -7.61
CA ILE A 43 -6.35 12.62 -7.42
C ILE A 43 -7.05 12.98 -8.73
N GLY A 44 -7.88 12.07 -9.23
CA GLY A 44 -8.52 12.18 -10.54
C GLY A 44 -7.86 11.34 -11.64
N ASP A 45 -6.66 10.81 -11.41
CA ASP A 45 -6.01 9.91 -12.37
C ASP A 45 -6.84 8.65 -12.57
N TRP A 46 -7.03 8.27 -13.83
CA TRP A 46 -7.73 7.04 -14.18
C TRP A 46 -6.91 5.80 -13.83
N VAL A 47 -7.60 4.80 -13.27
CA VAL A 47 -7.02 3.51 -12.89
C VAL A 47 -7.91 2.33 -13.28
N LEU A 48 -7.27 1.18 -13.44
CA LEU A 48 -7.90 -0.11 -13.71
C LEU A 48 -7.55 -1.10 -12.60
N ALA A 49 -8.56 -1.68 -11.96
CA ALA A 49 -8.38 -2.78 -11.03
C ALA A 49 -8.65 -4.11 -11.73
N ILE A 50 -7.78 -5.10 -11.49
CA ILE A 50 -7.96 -6.45 -12.02
C ILE A 50 -7.92 -7.46 -10.87
N GLY A 51 -8.84 -8.43 -10.89
CA GLY A 51 -8.88 -9.48 -9.89
C GLY A 51 -9.84 -10.61 -10.27
N ASN A 52 -10.20 -11.44 -9.29
CA ASN A 52 -11.16 -12.53 -9.45
C ASN A 52 -12.27 -12.41 -8.40
N PRO A 53 -13.14 -11.39 -8.48
CA PRO A 53 -14.17 -11.14 -7.49
C PRO A 53 -15.13 -12.33 -7.37
N PHE A 54 -15.36 -12.77 -6.14
CA PHE A 54 -16.24 -13.90 -5.81
C PHE A 54 -15.90 -15.22 -6.53
N GLY A 55 -14.70 -15.35 -7.13
CA GLY A 55 -14.31 -16.52 -7.92
C GLY A 55 -15.02 -16.66 -9.27
N LEU A 56 -15.72 -15.62 -9.73
CA LEU A 56 -16.53 -15.65 -10.96
C LEU A 56 -15.71 -15.53 -12.25
N GLY A 57 -14.39 -15.38 -12.13
CA GLY A 57 -13.47 -15.19 -13.23
C GLY A 57 -12.79 -13.82 -13.19
N HIS A 58 -11.84 -13.66 -14.10
CA HIS A 58 -11.03 -12.45 -14.18
C HIS A 58 -11.88 -11.25 -14.58
N THR A 59 -11.94 -10.26 -13.71
CA THR A 59 -12.74 -9.06 -13.90
C THR A 59 -11.82 -7.85 -13.96
N VAL A 60 -12.13 -6.93 -14.86
CA VAL A 60 -11.49 -5.62 -14.96
C VAL A 60 -12.53 -4.56 -14.61
N THR A 61 -12.19 -3.67 -13.69
CA THR A 61 -13.01 -2.51 -13.34
C THR A 61 -12.20 -1.24 -13.50
N ALA A 62 -12.86 -0.12 -13.78
CA ALA A 62 -12.23 1.17 -13.99
C ALA A 62 -12.78 2.18 -13.00
N GLY A 63 -11.95 3.16 -12.65
CA GLY A 63 -12.30 4.29 -11.80
C GLY A 63 -11.17 5.30 -11.81
N ILE A 64 -11.12 6.13 -10.78
CA ILE A 64 -10.09 7.14 -10.57
C ILE A 64 -9.41 6.97 -9.21
N ILE A 65 -8.29 7.64 -9.02
CA ILE A 65 -7.73 7.92 -7.70
C ILE A 65 -8.64 8.93 -7.00
N SER A 66 -9.34 8.49 -5.94
CA SER A 66 -10.25 9.34 -5.17
C SER A 66 -9.53 10.09 -4.04
N ALA A 67 -8.47 9.50 -3.48
CA ALA A 67 -7.63 10.08 -2.44
C ALA A 67 -6.29 9.32 -2.29
N LYS A 68 -5.33 9.93 -1.60
CA LYS A 68 -4.04 9.34 -1.20
C LYS A 68 -3.84 9.55 0.30
N GLY A 69 -2.92 8.83 0.95
CA GLY A 69 -2.61 9.08 2.37
C GLY A 69 -3.66 8.55 3.34
N ARG A 70 -4.46 7.54 2.96
CA ARG A 70 -5.54 7.07 3.83
C ARG A 70 -4.99 6.11 4.88
N SER A 71 -5.29 6.43 6.15
CA SER A 71 -5.10 5.53 7.28
C SER A 71 -6.42 4.87 7.64
N LEU A 72 -6.44 3.53 7.70
CA LEU A 72 -7.64 2.73 7.99
C LEU A 72 -7.57 2.05 9.36
N GLY A 73 -6.45 2.19 10.07
CA GLY A 73 -6.18 1.48 11.32
C GLY A 73 -5.96 -0.02 11.12
N LEU A 74 -5.62 -0.46 9.90
CA LEU A 74 -5.38 -1.86 9.59
C LEU A 74 -3.94 -2.28 9.90
N GLY A 75 -3.01 -1.33 9.90
CA GLY A 75 -1.61 -1.55 10.23
C GLY A 75 -0.90 -0.27 10.67
N SER A 76 0.34 -0.44 11.13
CA SER A 76 1.19 0.68 11.57
C SER A 76 1.82 1.46 10.40
N TYR A 77 1.58 1.03 9.15
CA TYR A 77 2.15 1.59 7.92
C TYR A 77 1.05 1.91 6.90
N ASP A 78 -0.14 2.28 7.37
CA ASP A 78 -1.25 2.62 6.50
C ASP A 78 -0.94 3.90 5.71
N ASP A 79 -0.91 3.78 4.39
CA ASP A 79 -0.79 4.87 3.43
C ASP A 79 -1.54 4.49 2.15
N PHE A 80 -2.83 4.21 2.27
CA PHE A 80 -3.58 3.63 1.16
C PHE A 80 -3.92 4.67 0.08
N ILE A 81 -3.86 4.22 -1.16
CA ILE A 81 -4.53 4.85 -2.29
C ILE A 81 -6.02 4.48 -2.21
N GLN A 82 -6.89 5.47 -2.29
CA GLN A 82 -8.34 5.25 -2.40
C GLN A 82 -8.77 5.34 -3.87
N THR A 83 -9.65 4.44 -4.30
CA THR A 83 -10.25 4.46 -5.64
C THR A 83 -11.74 4.14 -5.61
N ASP A 84 -12.47 4.66 -6.58
CA ASP A 84 -13.87 4.31 -6.85
C ASP A 84 -14.02 3.19 -7.90
N ALA A 85 -12.91 2.69 -8.46
CA ALA A 85 -12.91 1.46 -9.23
C ALA A 85 -13.54 0.36 -8.38
N ALA A 86 -14.47 -0.41 -8.96
CA ALA A 86 -15.21 -1.39 -8.19
C ALA A 86 -14.27 -2.50 -7.67
N ILE A 87 -14.01 -2.46 -6.36
CA ILE A 87 -13.29 -3.48 -5.60
C ILE A 87 -14.32 -4.29 -4.79
N ASN A 88 -14.21 -5.61 -4.87
CA ASN A 88 -15.03 -6.58 -4.16
C ASN A 88 -14.13 -7.70 -3.60
N PRO A 89 -14.61 -8.50 -2.61
CA PRO A 89 -13.90 -9.70 -2.15
C PRO A 89 -13.42 -10.57 -3.33
N GLY A 90 -12.14 -10.93 -3.33
CA GLY A 90 -11.48 -11.63 -4.44
C GLY A 90 -10.63 -10.74 -5.37
N ASN A 91 -10.68 -9.41 -5.21
CA ASN A 91 -9.69 -8.51 -5.82
C ASN A 91 -8.43 -8.33 -4.99
N SER A 92 -8.45 -8.64 -3.69
CA SER A 92 -7.30 -8.51 -2.80
C SER A 92 -6.08 -9.26 -3.32
N GLY A 93 -4.91 -8.61 -3.30
CA GLY A 93 -3.67 -9.08 -3.93
C GLY A 93 -3.59 -8.84 -5.44
N GLY A 94 -4.68 -8.45 -6.09
CA GLY A 94 -4.74 -8.09 -7.50
C GLY A 94 -4.14 -6.71 -7.79
N PRO A 95 -3.74 -6.44 -9.04
CA PRO A 95 -3.11 -5.18 -9.41
C PRO A 95 -4.11 -4.03 -9.59
N LEU A 96 -3.63 -2.82 -9.28
CA LEU A 96 -4.20 -1.55 -9.71
C LEU A 96 -3.23 -0.90 -10.72
N PHE A 97 -3.69 -0.68 -11.94
CA PHE A 97 -2.89 -0.11 -13.03
C PHE A 97 -3.27 1.33 -13.33
N ASN A 98 -2.29 2.15 -13.72
CA ASN A 98 -2.57 3.38 -14.45
C ASN A 98 -2.92 3.07 -15.92
N PHE A 99 -3.37 4.08 -16.66
CA PHE A 99 -3.76 3.92 -18.08
C PHE A 99 -2.58 3.70 -19.04
N SER A 100 -1.33 3.83 -18.55
CA SER A 100 -0.13 3.40 -19.27
C SER A 100 0.17 1.90 -19.09
N GLY A 101 -0.66 1.16 -18.33
CA GLY A 101 -0.48 -0.26 -18.06
C GLY A 101 0.61 -0.56 -17.03
N GLU A 102 0.98 0.42 -16.22
CA GLU A 102 1.98 0.29 -15.16
C GLU A 102 1.31 0.06 -13.81
N LEU A 103 1.84 -0.88 -13.03
CA LEU A 103 1.32 -1.22 -11.71
C LEU A 103 1.56 -0.03 -10.78
N VAL A 104 0.50 0.50 -10.18
CA VAL A 104 0.55 1.65 -9.27
C VAL A 104 0.04 1.36 -7.87
N GLY A 105 -0.64 0.22 -7.67
CA GLY A 105 -0.95 -0.30 -6.34
C GLY A 105 -1.35 -1.78 -6.33
N VAL A 106 -1.50 -2.33 -5.13
CA VAL A 106 -2.00 -3.69 -4.86
C VAL A 106 -3.32 -3.57 -4.11
N ASN A 107 -4.41 -4.04 -4.71
CA ASN A 107 -5.74 -3.98 -4.09
C ASN A 107 -5.73 -4.77 -2.78
N THR A 108 -6.26 -4.21 -1.70
CA THR A 108 -6.23 -4.85 -0.37
C THR A 108 -7.63 -4.93 0.24
N ALA A 109 -8.29 -3.78 0.41
CA ALA A 109 -9.44 -3.64 1.29
C ALA A 109 -10.56 -2.80 0.66
N ILE A 110 -11.74 -2.88 1.27
CA ILE A 110 -12.91 -2.06 0.98
C ILE A 110 -13.58 -1.67 2.30
N ILE A 111 -14.36 -0.59 2.28
CA ILE A 111 -15.34 -0.33 3.35
C ILE A 111 -16.67 -0.94 2.91
N ALA A 112 -17.12 -2.00 3.59
CA ALA A 112 -18.29 -2.80 3.19
C ALA A 112 -19.61 -2.00 3.09
N GLY A 113 -19.73 -0.86 3.78
CA GLY A 113 -20.88 0.05 3.70
C GLY A 113 -20.71 1.22 2.73
N GLY A 114 -19.53 1.39 2.13
CA GLY A 114 -19.21 2.49 1.22
C GLY A 114 -19.15 2.00 -0.23
N GLN A 115 -20.17 2.30 -1.02
CA GLN A 115 -20.12 2.05 -2.46
C GLN A 115 -19.04 2.93 -3.11
N GLY A 116 -18.17 2.33 -3.93
CA GLY A 116 -17.08 3.06 -4.60
C GLY A 116 -15.96 3.50 -3.67
N ILE A 117 -15.72 2.78 -2.56
CA ILE A 117 -14.59 3.05 -1.66
C ILE A 117 -13.71 1.80 -1.54
N GLY A 118 -12.77 1.68 -2.48
CA GLY A 118 -11.72 0.66 -2.50
C GLY A 118 -10.36 1.22 -2.10
N PHE A 119 -9.49 0.35 -1.60
CA PHE A 119 -8.15 0.72 -1.16
C PHE A 119 -7.07 -0.18 -1.76
N ALA A 120 -5.95 0.43 -2.12
CA ALA A 120 -4.77 -0.25 -2.61
C ALA A 120 -3.51 0.23 -1.88
N ILE A 121 -2.60 -0.70 -1.62
CA ILE A 121 -1.25 -0.41 -1.12
C ILE A 121 -0.45 0.24 -2.26
N PRO A 122 0.21 1.40 -2.06
CA PRO A 122 1.01 2.04 -3.09
C PRO A 122 2.13 1.15 -3.62
N VAL A 123 2.37 1.18 -4.94
CA VAL A 123 3.39 0.33 -5.56
C VAL A 123 4.80 0.60 -5.03
N ASN A 124 5.14 1.84 -4.65
CA ASN A 124 6.48 2.13 -4.12
C ASN A 124 6.73 1.43 -2.78
N MET A 125 5.73 1.44 -1.88
CA MET A 125 5.79 0.64 -0.65
C MET A 125 5.91 -0.85 -0.96
N ALA A 126 5.13 -1.36 -1.92
CA ALA A 126 5.18 -2.76 -2.30
C ALA A 126 6.56 -3.17 -2.87
N LYS A 127 7.21 -2.31 -3.67
CA LYS A 127 8.57 -2.55 -4.18
C LYS A 127 9.58 -2.72 -3.06
N ASP A 128 9.57 -1.82 -2.07
CA ASP A 128 10.52 -1.83 -0.97
C ASP A 128 10.34 -3.07 -0.09
N VAL A 129 9.09 -3.43 0.21
CA VAL A 129 8.75 -4.65 0.95
C VAL A 129 9.19 -5.89 0.17
N VAL A 130 8.82 -6.01 -1.11
CA VAL A 130 9.18 -7.16 -1.95
C VAL A 130 10.70 -7.31 -2.09
N ALA A 131 11.44 -6.22 -2.23
CA ALA A 131 12.90 -6.25 -2.30
C ALA A 131 13.53 -6.81 -1.01
N GLN A 132 13.01 -6.43 0.16
CA GLN A 132 13.47 -6.95 1.45
C GLN A 132 13.07 -8.42 1.68
N LEU A 133 11.82 -8.77 1.37
CA LEU A 133 11.36 -10.16 1.45
C LEU A 133 12.18 -11.06 0.53
N ARG A 134 12.51 -10.61 -0.68
CA ARG A 134 13.33 -11.35 -1.62
C ARG A 134 14.78 -11.55 -1.15
N SER A 135 15.37 -10.55 -0.50
CA SER A 135 16.77 -10.61 -0.07
C SER A 135 16.95 -11.37 1.24
N ASN A 136 16.07 -11.15 2.21
CA ASN A 136 16.27 -11.59 3.60
C ASN A 136 15.12 -12.43 4.17
N GLY A 137 14.04 -12.66 3.40
CA GLY A 137 12.83 -13.35 3.86
C GLY A 137 11.97 -12.56 4.86
N LYS A 138 12.40 -11.35 5.26
CA LYS A 138 11.72 -10.49 6.23
C LYS A 138 11.96 -9.01 5.96
N VAL A 139 11.01 -8.18 6.38
CA VAL A 139 11.12 -6.72 6.32
C VAL A 139 11.74 -6.20 7.61
N VAL A 140 12.81 -5.42 7.48
CA VAL A 140 13.50 -4.74 8.58
C VAL A 140 13.14 -3.26 8.51
N ARG A 141 12.62 -2.72 9.61
CA ARG A 141 12.21 -1.32 9.69
C ARG A 141 13.18 -0.54 10.56
N GLY A 142 13.60 0.62 10.06
CA GLY A 142 14.28 1.61 10.87
C GLY A 142 13.34 2.11 11.96
N TRP A 143 13.88 2.32 13.15
CA TRP A 143 13.17 2.94 14.27
C TRP A 143 13.98 4.17 14.68
N ILE A 144 13.38 5.35 14.53
CA ILE A 144 14.06 6.62 14.84
C ILE A 144 14.07 6.88 16.35
N GLY A 145 13.14 6.29 17.11
CA GLY A 145 13.08 6.48 18.57
C GLY A 145 12.35 7.75 19.01
N VAL A 146 11.35 8.20 18.24
CA VAL A 146 10.49 9.34 18.60
C VAL A 146 9.05 8.88 18.82
N TYR A 147 8.38 9.50 19.78
CA TYR A 147 6.94 9.41 19.95
C TYR A 147 6.31 10.63 19.30
N VAL A 148 5.52 10.41 18.25
CA VAL A 148 4.91 11.49 17.47
C VAL A 148 3.41 11.55 17.69
N GLN A 149 2.88 12.76 17.71
CA GLN A 149 1.45 13.03 17.62
C GLN A 149 1.15 13.95 16.44
N GLU A 150 -0.04 13.83 15.86
CA GLU A 150 -0.48 14.75 14.82
C GLU A 150 -0.63 16.17 15.40
N VAL A 151 -0.18 17.17 14.64
CA VAL A 151 -0.44 18.57 14.96
C VAL A 151 -1.90 18.88 14.60
N THR A 152 -2.78 18.88 15.62
CA THR A 152 -4.17 19.32 15.46
C THR A 152 -4.25 20.85 15.50
N PRO A 153 -5.37 21.46 15.03
CA PRO A 153 -5.56 22.90 15.14
C PRO A 153 -5.41 23.43 16.57
N ASP A 154 -5.97 22.73 17.56
CA ASP A 154 -5.88 23.11 18.98
C ASP A 154 -4.43 23.06 19.50
N ILE A 155 -3.65 22.04 19.09
CA ILE A 155 -2.22 21.95 19.41
C ILE A 155 -1.45 23.09 18.75
N ALA A 156 -1.71 23.37 17.47
CA ALA A 156 -1.04 24.43 16.73
C ALA A 156 -1.30 25.81 17.35
N ASP A 157 -2.55 26.11 17.71
CA ASP A 157 -2.93 27.39 18.31
C ASP A 157 -2.35 27.54 19.73
N SER A 158 -2.41 26.48 20.55
CA SER A 158 -1.84 26.51 21.91
C SER A 158 -0.31 26.66 21.93
N MET A 159 0.37 26.05 20.96
CA MET A 159 1.82 26.14 20.80
C MET A 159 2.26 27.33 19.92
N LYS A 160 1.33 28.12 19.39
CA LYS A 160 1.58 29.26 18.48
C LYS A 160 2.41 28.86 17.24
N LEU A 161 2.15 27.67 16.71
CA LEU A 161 2.79 27.20 15.48
C LEU A 161 2.27 28.00 14.29
N LYS A 162 3.14 28.22 13.30
CA LYS A 162 2.76 28.90 12.05
C LYS A 162 1.92 28.01 11.14
N ASP A 163 2.15 26.69 11.22
CA ASP A 163 1.50 25.68 10.40
C ASP A 163 0.64 24.77 11.26
N HIS A 164 -0.60 24.54 10.83
CA HIS A 164 -1.56 23.62 11.46
C HIS A 164 -1.43 22.18 10.94
N LYS A 165 -0.28 21.83 10.34
CA LYS A 165 0.00 20.51 9.76
C LYS A 165 1.41 20.07 10.10
N GLY A 166 1.56 18.80 10.48
CA GLY A 166 2.85 18.19 10.77
C GLY A 166 2.75 17.10 11.83
N ALA A 167 3.92 16.58 12.22
CA ALA A 167 4.07 15.66 13.34
C ALA A 167 4.82 16.38 14.47
N LEU A 168 4.20 16.45 15.65
CA LEU A 168 4.86 16.93 16.86
C LEU A 168 5.61 15.77 17.50
N VAL A 169 6.91 15.95 17.74
CA VAL A 169 7.69 15.04 18.60
C VAL A 169 7.28 15.31 20.04
N ALA A 170 6.46 14.42 20.60
CA ALA A 170 5.95 14.51 21.96
C ALA A 170 6.98 14.04 22.98
N ASP A 171 7.79 13.04 22.62
CA ASP A 171 8.86 12.51 23.45
C ASP A 171 9.91 11.79 22.59
N VAL A 172 11.08 11.54 23.17
CA VAL A 172 12.18 10.80 22.55
C VAL A 172 12.52 9.61 23.44
N ALA A 173 12.63 8.43 22.84
CA ALA A 173 13.00 7.21 23.55
C ALA A 173 14.44 7.34 24.11
N PRO A 174 14.64 7.20 25.44
CA PRO A 174 15.98 7.29 26.03
C PRO A 174 16.95 6.30 25.39
N ASP A 175 18.19 6.73 25.15
CA ASP A 175 19.26 5.97 24.47
C ASP A 175 18.94 5.56 23.02
N GLY A 176 17.82 6.04 22.46
CA GLY A 176 17.37 5.78 21.10
C GLY A 176 18.17 6.55 20.04
N PRO A 177 17.97 6.26 18.74
CA PRO A 177 18.69 6.94 17.67
C PRO A 177 18.46 8.45 17.63
N ALA A 178 17.24 8.92 17.87
CA ALA A 178 16.94 10.35 17.96
C ALA A 178 17.57 11.02 19.19
N ASP A 179 17.52 10.39 20.36
CA ASP A 179 18.16 10.92 21.58
C ASP A 179 19.66 11.14 21.37
N LYS A 180 20.31 10.18 20.70
CA LYS A 180 21.74 10.28 20.34
C LYS A 180 22.03 11.34 19.26
N ALA A 181 21.05 11.69 18.45
CA ALA A 181 21.18 12.69 17.39
C ALA A 181 21.02 14.13 17.90
N GLY A 182 20.34 14.32 19.04
CA GLY A 182 19.97 15.63 19.61
C GLY A 182 18.73 16.24 18.96
#